data_AF-Q5U6J8-F1
#
_entry.id   AF-Q5U6J8-F1
#
_cell.length_a   1.000
_cell.length_b   1.000
_cell.length_c   1.000
_cell.angle_alpha   90.00
_cell.angle_beta   90.00
_cell.angle_gamma   90.00
#
_symmetry.space_group_name_H-M   'P 1'
#
loop_
_entity.id
_entity.type
_entity.pdbx_description
1 polymer ?
#
loop_
_entity_poly.entity_id
_entity_poly.type
_entity_poly.pdbx_seq_one_letter_code
_entity_poly.pdbx_strand_id
1 'polypeptide(L)'
;MCDHPDFEDVVRDSWGAVVHGTSMYRVWRKLSLLKVGLKQLHSSQFAGITSRIEKAREDLEVVQSSLQAAPLNPSLHSQEKTEQLRKWNSIEESALRQQSRVQWLTLGDSNNHFFVSAIKERNFRNSIDVLFDDQDVKLTTHQDIQKEVVGFFKGLMGTSASVLPAVDISIVRKGPR
;
A
#
# COMPACT_ATOMS: atom_id res chain seq x y z
N MET A 1 6.12 -6.36 -5.84
CA MET A 1 5.34 -5.33 -6.56
C MET A 1 6.24 -4.17 -7.01
N CYS A 2 7.21 -3.74 -6.20
CA CYS A 2 8.24 -2.77 -6.61
C CYS A 2 9.23 -3.34 -7.63
N ASP A 3 9.42 -4.66 -7.68
CA ASP A 3 10.30 -5.33 -8.65
C ASP A 3 9.63 -5.58 -10.01
N HIS A 4 8.42 -5.04 -10.23
CA HIS A 4 7.73 -5.19 -11.51
C HIS A 4 8.30 -4.17 -12.51
N PRO A 5 8.63 -4.56 -13.76
CA PRO A 5 9.23 -3.66 -14.74
C PRO A 5 8.38 -2.38 -14.96
N ASP A 6 7.07 -2.53 -15.09
CA ASP A 6 6.15 -1.39 -15.30
C ASP A 6 5.99 -0.46 -14.08
N PHE A 7 6.52 -0.83 -12.90
CA PHE A 7 6.42 0.02 -11.71
C PHE A 7 7.16 1.34 -11.90
N GLU A 8 8.38 1.30 -12.44
CA GLU A 8 9.18 2.50 -12.69
C GLU A 8 8.53 3.41 -13.73
N ASP A 9 7.90 2.84 -14.75
CA ASP A 9 7.19 3.59 -15.78
C ASP A 9 5.98 4.33 -15.22
N VAL A 10 5.16 3.65 -14.41
CA VAL A 10 4.02 4.27 -13.72
C VAL A 10 4.47 5.41 -12.80
N VAL A 11 5.59 5.24 -12.10
CA VAL A 11 6.18 6.28 -11.25
C VAL A 11 6.63 7.46 -12.09
N ARG A 12 7.37 7.22 -13.17
CA ARG A 12 7.91 8.24 -14.07
C ARG A 12 6.79 9.06 -14.71
N ASP A 13 5.74 8.42 -15.20
CA ASP A 13 4.61 9.10 -15.83
C ASP A 13 3.83 9.96 -14.82
N SER A 14 3.57 9.40 -13.63
CA SER A 14 2.89 10.12 -12.55
C SER A 14 3.69 11.32 -12.05
N TRP A 15 5.02 11.19 -12.00
CA TRP A 15 5.91 12.25 -11.56
C TRP A 15 6.27 13.24 -12.67
N GLY A 16 6.16 12.86 -13.93
CA GLY A 16 6.36 13.71 -15.12
C GLY A 16 5.17 14.63 -15.39
N ALA A 17 3.98 14.31 -14.86
CA ALA A 17 2.77 15.10 -15.06
C ALA A 17 2.95 16.58 -14.66
N VAL A 18 2.57 17.47 -15.59
CA VAL A 18 2.54 18.91 -15.34
C VAL A 18 1.33 19.22 -14.48
N VAL A 19 1.59 19.67 -13.25
CA VAL A 19 0.57 20.11 -12.30
C VAL A 19 0.82 21.57 -11.97
N HIS A 20 -0.23 22.38 -12.12
CA HIS A 20 -0.26 23.79 -11.73
C HIS A 20 -0.83 23.94 -10.31
N GLY A 21 -0.38 24.97 -9.58
CA GLY A 21 -0.81 25.27 -8.21
C GLY A 21 0.39 25.48 -7.26
N THR A 22 0.10 25.55 -5.97
CA THR A 22 1.13 25.70 -4.93
C THR A 22 2.04 24.47 -4.87
N SER A 23 3.27 24.63 -4.37
CA SER A 23 4.24 23.52 -4.27
C SER A 23 3.66 22.29 -3.57
N MET A 24 2.91 22.48 -2.48
CA MET A 24 2.27 21.39 -1.74
C MET A 24 1.14 20.72 -2.53
N TYR A 25 0.32 21.49 -3.25
CA TYR A 25 -0.73 20.96 -4.11
C TYR A 25 -0.16 20.12 -5.26
N ARG A 26 0.95 20.56 -5.85
CA ARG A 26 1.64 19.83 -6.92
C ARG A 26 2.11 18.46 -6.45
N VAL A 27 2.73 18.38 -5.26
CA VAL A 27 3.16 17.12 -4.66
C VAL A 27 1.95 16.21 -4.38
N TRP A 28 0.90 16.76 -3.75
CA TRP A 28 -0.30 16.00 -3.43
C TRP A 28 -0.98 15.41 -4.68
N ARG A 29 -1.13 16.20 -5.76
CA ARG A 29 -1.70 15.72 -7.02
C ARG A 29 -0.85 14.64 -7.67
N LYS A 30 0.48 14.78 -7.68
CA LYS A 30 1.38 13.74 -8.22
C LYS A 30 1.27 12.44 -7.43
N LEU A 31 1.21 12.51 -6.10
CA LEU A 31 0.95 11.34 -5.24
C LEU A 31 -0.44 10.72 -5.50
N SER A 32 -1.45 11.56 -5.76
CA SER A 32 -2.80 11.09 -6.09
C SER A 32 -2.83 10.35 -7.43
N LEU A 33 -2.17 10.88 -8.46
CA LEU A 33 -2.01 10.23 -9.76
C LEU A 33 -1.26 8.90 -9.64
N LEU A 34 -0.15 8.91 -8.90
CA LEU A 34 0.64 7.71 -8.62
C LEU A 34 -0.21 6.63 -7.94
N LYS A 35 -1.03 7.01 -6.95
CA LYS A 35 -1.95 6.08 -6.28
C LYS A 35 -2.91 5.42 -7.28
N VAL A 36 -3.44 6.16 -8.25
CA VAL A 36 -4.35 5.62 -9.28
C VAL A 36 -3.59 4.66 -10.20
N GLY A 37 -2.43 5.07 -10.72
CA GLY A 37 -1.60 4.21 -11.58
C GLY A 37 -1.19 2.92 -10.89
N LEU A 38 -0.75 2.98 -9.63
CA LEU A 38 -0.39 1.80 -8.85
C LEU A 38 -1.59 0.89 -8.57
N LYS A 39 -2.79 1.44 -8.35
CA LYS A 39 -4.01 0.64 -8.23
C LYS A 39 -4.33 -0.08 -9.54
N GLN A 40 -4.17 0.57 -10.68
CA GLN A 40 -4.42 -0.05 -11.97
C GLN A 40 -3.38 -1.15 -12.29
N LEU A 41 -2.11 -0.92 -11.98
CA LEU A 41 -1.06 -1.93 -12.09
C LEU A 41 -1.33 -3.12 -11.17
N HIS A 42 -1.75 -2.86 -9.92
CA HIS A 42 -2.18 -3.92 -9.01
C HIS A 42 -3.36 -4.71 -9.60
N SER A 43 -4.39 -4.02 -10.07
CA SER A 43 -5.60 -4.68 -10.58
C SER A 43 -5.39 -5.43 -11.90
N SER A 44 -4.42 -5.06 -12.73
CA SER A 44 -4.14 -5.79 -13.99
C SER A 44 -3.27 -7.02 -13.74
N GLN A 45 -2.22 -6.89 -12.94
CA GLN A 45 -1.22 -7.94 -12.77
C GLN A 45 -1.49 -8.83 -11.56
N PHE A 46 -2.05 -8.26 -10.49
CA PHE A 46 -2.23 -8.91 -9.20
C PHE A 46 -3.71 -9.19 -8.86
N ALA A 47 -4.68 -8.66 -9.61
CA ALA A 47 -6.07 -9.08 -9.42
C ALA A 47 -6.22 -10.55 -9.78
N GLY A 48 -6.93 -11.27 -8.90
CA GLY A 48 -7.13 -12.70 -9.07
C GLY A 48 -5.88 -13.54 -8.80
N ILE A 49 -4.82 -13.03 -8.16
CA ILE A 49 -3.70 -13.87 -7.71
C ILE A 49 -4.21 -15.04 -6.87
N THR A 50 -5.14 -14.80 -5.95
CA THR A 50 -5.75 -15.87 -5.15
C THR A 50 -6.42 -16.91 -6.03
N SER A 51 -7.15 -16.49 -7.08
CA SER A 51 -7.78 -17.40 -8.05
C SER A 51 -6.75 -18.13 -8.93
N ARG A 52 -5.64 -17.48 -9.30
CA ARG A 52 -4.53 -18.09 -10.05
C ARG A 52 -3.76 -19.10 -9.18
N ILE A 53 -3.61 -18.83 -7.89
CA ILE A 53 -3.02 -19.75 -6.91
C ILE A 53 -3.93 -20.97 -6.76
N GLU A 54 -5.23 -20.77 -6.55
CA GLU A 54 -6.19 -21.88 -6.45
C GLU A 54 -6.23 -22.72 -7.73
N LYS A 55 -6.30 -22.09 -8.90
CA LYS A 55 -6.20 -22.82 -10.17
C LYS A 55 -4.89 -23.59 -10.30
N ALA A 56 -3.77 -22.99 -9.93
CA ALA A 56 -2.47 -23.68 -9.96
C ALA A 56 -2.39 -24.84 -8.96
N ARG A 57 -3.14 -24.80 -7.85
CA ARG A 57 -3.28 -25.91 -6.89
C ARG A 57 -4.16 -27.01 -7.47
N GLU A 58 -5.30 -26.68 -8.07
CA GLU A 58 -6.19 -27.63 -8.75
C GLU A 58 -5.43 -28.36 -9.88
N ASP A 59 -4.72 -27.62 -10.73
CA ASP A 59 -3.92 -28.18 -11.82
C ASP A 59 -2.83 -29.14 -11.27
N LEU A 60 -2.21 -28.81 -10.13
CA LEU A 60 -1.22 -29.66 -9.48
C LEU A 60 -1.87 -30.94 -8.92
N GLU A 61 -3.04 -30.83 -8.29
CA GLU A 61 -3.77 -31.97 -7.73
C GLU A 61 -4.16 -32.98 -8.84
N VAL A 62 -4.58 -32.49 -10.01
CA VAL A 62 -4.86 -33.33 -11.18
C VAL A 62 -3.61 -34.07 -11.67
N VAL A 63 -2.47 -33.38 -11.73
CA VAL A 63 -1.19 -33.98 -12.14
C VAL A 63 -0.74 -35.04 -11.13
N GLN A 64 -0.86 -34.76 -9.83
CA GLN A 64 -0.51 -35.68 -8.75
C GLN A 64 -1.42 -36.93 -8.74
N SER A 65 -2.72 -36.73 -8.96
CA SER A 65 -3.68 -37.85 -9.08
C SER A 65 -3.36 -38.72 -10.30
N SER A 66 -2.97 -38.10 -11.41
CA SER A 66 -2.54 -38.82 -12.63
C SER A 66 -1.22 -39.57 -12.43
N LEU A 67 -0.32 -39.03 -11.61
CA LEU A 67 0.93 -39.68 -11.21
C LEU A 67 0.71 -40.91 -10.33
N GLN A 68 -0.28 -40.87 -9.43
CA GLN A 68 -0.66 -42.05 -8.63
C GLN A 68 -1.13 -43.20 -9.53
N ALA A 69 -1.82 -42.90 -10.64
CA ALA A 69 -2.25 -43.89 -11.62
C ALA A 69 -1.12 -44.34 -12.57
N ALA A 70 -0.14 -43.49 -12.87
CA ALA A 70 0.98 -43.79 -13.77
C ALA A 70 2.33 -43.29 -13.20
N PRO A 71 2.92 -44.00 -12.21
CA PRO A 71 4.08 -43.53 -11.44
C PRO A 71 5.40 -43.43 -12.21
N LEU A 72 5.49 -43.99 -13.41
CA LEU A 72 6.72 -44.01 -14.22
C LEU A 72 6.68 -43.00 -15.36
N ASN A 73 5.64 -42.16 -15.44
CA ASN A 73 5.51 -41.22 -16.55
C ASN A 73 6.40 -39.97 -16.35
N PRO A 74 7.44 -39.77 -17.16
CA PRO A 74 8.38 -38.66 -17.00
C PRO A 74 7.76 -37.29 -17.35
N SER A 75 6.73 -37.24 -18.21
CA SER A 75 6.08 -35.97 -18.55
C SER A 75 5.25 -35.42 -17.38
N LEU A 76 4.57 -36.30 -16.64
CA LEU A 76 3.83 -35.91 -15.44
C LEU A 76 4.78 -35.44 -14.32
N HIS A 77 5.94 -36.06 -14.15
CA HIS A 77 6.98 -35.57 -13.23
C HIS A 77 7.49 -34.18 -13.61
N SER A 78 7.62 -33.90 -14.90
CA SER A 78 8.02 -32.57 -15.38
C SER A 78 6.93 -31.53 -15.14
N GLN A 79 5.65 -31.91 -15.27
CA GLN A 79 4.51 -31.04 -14.96
C GLN A 79 4.29 -30.85 -13.45
N GLU A 80 4.59 -31.83 -12.62
CA GLU A 80 4.51 -31.66 -11.15
C GLU A 80 5.55 -30.63 -10.66
N LYS A 81 6.71 -30.58 -11.32
CA LYS A 81 7.76 -29.59 -11.07
C LYS A 81 7.43 -28.17 -11.52
N THR A 82 6.19 -27.89 -11.94
CA THR A 82 5.81 -26.58 -12.50
C THR A 82 6.10 -25.45 -11.51
N GLU A 83 6.98 -24.54 -11.91
CA GLU A 83 7.41 -23.39 -11.11
C GLU A 83 6.34 -22.32 -10.92
N GLN A 84 5.21 -22.43 -11.63
CA GLN A 84 4.13 -21.44 -11.58
C GLN A 84 3.52 -21.31 -10.18
N LEU A 85 3.25 -22.42 -9.48
CA LEU A 85 2.70 -22.35 -8.12
C LEU A 85 3.69 -21.68 -7.14
N ARG A 86 4.97 -22.05 -7.23
CA ARG A 86 6.04 -21.42 -6.42
C ARG A 86 6.14 -19.92 -6.71
N LYS A 87 6.08 -19.54 -7.98
CA LYS A 87 6.09 -18.13 -8.40
C LYS A 87 4.92 -17.36 -7.81
N TRP A 88 3.68 -17.88 -7.92
CA TRP A 88 2.50 -17.18 -7.40
C TRP A 88 2.50 -17.09 -5.87
N ASN A 89 2.89 -18.16 -5.17
CA ASN A 89 3.03 -18.14 -3.71
C ASN A 89 4.09 -17.13 -3.24
N SER A 90 5.24 -17.06 -3.92
CA SER A 90 6.29 -16.10 -3.60
C SER A 90 5.82 -14.65 -3.80
N ILE A 91 5.05 -14.39 -4.85
CA ILE A 91 4.46 -13.07 -5.11
C ILE A 91 3.45 -12.69 -4.00
N GLU A 92 2.59 -13.63 -3.59
CA GLU A 92 1.63 -13.41 -2.50
C GLU A 92 2.34 -13.10 -1.18
N GLU A 93 3.32 -13.90 -0.80
CA GLU A 93 4.10 -13.70 0.42
C GLU A 93 4.82 -12.34 0.41
N SER A 94 5.44 -11.97 -0.72
CA SER A 94 6.08 -10.66 -0.90
C SER A 94 5.10 -9.50 -0.72
N ALA A 95 3.89 -9.61 -1.29
CA ALA A 95 2.84 -8.62 -1.13
C ALA A 95 2.38 -8.50 0.33
N LEU A 96 2.15 -9.62 1.01
CA LEU A 96 1.75 -9.65 2.42
C LEU A 96 2.82 -9.07 3.34
N ARG A 97 4.10 -9.38 3.10
CA ARG A 97 5.23 -8.77 3.80
C ARG A 97 5.25 -7.25 3.61
N GLN A 98 5.10 -6.78 2.37
CA GLN A 98 5.06 -5.34 2.08
C GLN A 98 3.90 -4.64 2.80
N GLN A 99 2.71 -5.24 2.81
CA GLN A 99 1.53 -4.69 3.47
C GLN A 99 1.64 -4.69 5.00
N SER A 100 2.23 -5.74 5.58
CA SER A 100 2.44 -5.86 7.04
C SER A 100 3.47 -4.88 7.60
N ARG A 101 4.37 -4.36 6.74
CA ARG A 101 5.54 -3.54 7.11
C ARG A 101 6.54 -4.26 8.03
N VAL A 102 6.49 -5.58 8.11
CA VAL A 102 7.48 -6.38 8.85
C VAL A 102 8.77 -6.48 8.04
N GLN A 103 9.84 -5.88 8.55
CA GLN A 103 11.13 -5.83 7.84
C GLN A 103 12.08 -6.98 8.21
N TRP A 104 12.00 -7.49 9.44
CA TRP A 104 12.93 -8.47 9.99
C TRP A 104 12.71 -9.90 9.50
N LEU A 105 11.49 -10.23 9.04
CA LEU A 105 11.22 -11.52 8.41
C LEU A 105 11.71 -11.52 6.96
N THR A 106 12.42 -12.58 6.60
CA THR A 106 12.75 -12.94 5.22
C THR A 106 11.59 -13.69 4.56
N LEU A 107 11.50 -13.62 3.24
CA LEU A 107 10.54 -14.41 2.45
C LEU A 107 11.03 -15.86 2.34
N GLY A 108 10.11 -16.82 2.19
CA GLY A 108 10.43 -18.23 1.93
C GLY A 108 9.78 -19.21 2.91
N ASP A 109 9.39 -18.75 4.10
CA ASP A 109 8.74 -19.60 5.11
C ASP A 109 7.24 -19.80 4.85
N SER A 110 6.68 -19.14 3.83
CA SER A 110 5.25 -19.18 3.49
C SER A 110 4.35 -18.80 4.67
N ASN A 111 4.84 -17.92 5.56
CA ASN A 111 4.15 -17.55 6.80
C ASN A 111 3.07 -16.47 6.56
N ASN A 112 2.17 -16.75 5.61
CA ASN A 112 1.12 -15.84 5.19
C ASN A 112 0.18 -15.50 6.36
N HIS A 113 -0.09 -16.47 7.25
CA HIS A 113 -0.92 -16.27 8.44
C HIS A 113 -0.37 -15.19 9.37
N PHE A 114 0.94 -15.21 9.63
CA PHE A 114 1.59 -14.18 10.44
C PHE A 114 1.45 -12.79 9.80
N PHE A 115 1.76 -12.66 8.50
CA PHE A 115 1.66 -11.36 7.82
C PHE A 115 0.23 -10.81 7.81
N VAL A 116 -0.77 -11.66 7.56
CA VAL A 116 -2.20 -11.27 7.63
C VAL A 116 -2.57 -10.81 9.04
N SER A 117 -2.09 -11.52 10.07
CA SER A 117 -2.34 -11.16 11.47
C SER A 117 -1.72 -9.81 11.84
N ALA A 118 -0.47 -9.59 11.43
CA ALA A 118 0.24 -8.32 11.63
C ALA A 118 -0.47 -7.14 10.91
N ILE A 119 -0.99 -7.36 9.70
CA ILE A 119 -1.79 -6.37 8.97
C ILE A 119 -3.06 -6.02 9.77
N LYS A 120 -3.79 -7.02 10.27
CA LYS A 120 -5.00 -6.81 11.07
C LYS A 120 -4.71 -6.01 12.34
N GLU A 121 -3.69 -6.40 13.09
CA GLU A 121 -3.29 -5.70 14.32
C GLU A 121 -2.87 -4.26 14.03
N ARG A 122 -2.13 -4.02 12.94
CA ARG A 122 -1.73 -2.68 12.51
C ARG A 122 -2.95 -1.84 12.10
N ASN A 123 -3.90 -2.40 11.37
CA ASN A 123 -5.11 -1.69 10.97
C ASN A 123 -5.97 -1.33 12.18
N PHE A 124 -6.12 -2.26 13.14
CA PHE A 124 -6.80 -2.01 14.40
C PHE A 124 -6.15 -0.89 15.21
N ARG A 125 -4.81 -0.94 15.41
CA ARG A 125 -4.08 0.10 16.15
C ARG A 125 -4.13 1.49 15.51
N ASN A 126 -4.25 1.56 14.19
CA ASN A 126 -4.32 2.84 13.46
C ASN A 126 -5.77 3.29 13.22
N SER A 127 -6.78 2.51 13.62
CA SER A 127 -8.17 2.92 13.52
C SER A 127 -8.47 3.96 14.58
N ILE A 128 -9.11 5.06 14.17
CA ILE A 128 -9.65 6.04 15.10
C ILE A 128 -11.15 5.75 15.18
N ASP A 129 -11.53 4.91 16.14
CA ASP A 129 -12.92 4.49 16.35
C ASP A 129 -13.70 5.48 17.23
N VAL A 130 -12.98 6.27 18.02
CA VAL A 130 -13.54 7.27 18.93
C VAL A 130 -12.65 8.51 18.92
N LEU A 131 -13.28 9.68 18.82
CA LEU A 131 -12.65 10.99 19.00
C LEU A 131 -13.53 11.81 19.96
N PHE A 132 -12.93 12.72 20.73
CA PHE A 132 -13.67 13.70 21.52
C PHE A 132 -13.42 15.09 20.94
N ASP A 133 -14.49 15.89 20.83
CA ASP A 133 -14.36 17.29 20.41
C ASP A 133 -13.95 18.21 21.57
N ASP A 134 -13.88 19.52 21.29
CA ASP A 134 -13.50 20.53 22.27
C ASP A 134 -14.55 20.77 23.36
N GLN A 135 -15.78 20.24 23.20
CA GLN A 135 -16.82 20.22 24.23
C GLN A 135 -16.95 18.86 24.93
N ASP A 136 -15.96 17.96 24.76
CA ASP A 136 -15.92 16.62 25.35
C ASP A 136 -17.06 15.69 24.86
N VAL A 137 -17.61 15.97 23.68
CA VAL A 137 -18.61 15.12 23.03
C VAL A 137 -17.92 13.98 22.29
N LYS A 138 -18.39 12.76 22.56
CA LYS A 138 -17.87 11.55 21.93
C LYS A 138 -18.37 11.40 20.49
N LEU A 139 -17.43 11.43 19.54
CA LEU A 139 -17.65 11.14 18.12
C LEU A 139 -17.26 9.68 17.82
N THR A 140 -18.18 8.94 17.20
CA THR A 140 -17.97 7.52 16.82
C THR A 140 -18.22 7.26 15.34
N THR A 141 -18.87 8.18 14.63
CA THR A 141 -19.14 8.02 13.22
C THR A 141 -17.95 8.51 12.40
N HIS A 142 -17.68 7.84 11.28
CA HIS A 142 -16.59 8.23 10.38
C HIS A 142 -16.76 9.65 9.83
N GLN A 143 -18.00 10.06 9.56
CA GLN A 143 -18.31 11.40 9.05
C GLN A 143 -18.03 12.48 10.09
N ASP A 144 -18.40 12.26 11.35
CA ASP A 144 -18.18 13.24 12.42
C ASP A 144 -16.70 13.35 12.76
N ILE A 145 -15.99 12.22 12.88
CA ILE A 145 -14.54 12.20 13.11
C ILE A 145 -13.80 12.92 11.98
N GLN A 146 -14.17 12.68 10.71
CA GLN A 146 -13.58 13.38 9.57
C GLN A 146 -13.83 14.89 9.64
N LYS A 147 -15.07 15.31 9.96
CA LYS A 147 -15.44 16.71 10.06
C LYS A 147 -14.65 17.42 11.15
N GLU A 148 -14.51 16.79 12.31
CA GLU A 148 -13.77 17.31 13.45
C GLU A 148 -12.27 17.48 13.13
N VAL A 149 -11.63 16.43 12.60
CA VAL A 149 -10.20 16.49 12.21
C VAL A 149 -9.96 17.61 11.19
N VAL A 150 -10.82 17.73 10.18
CA VAL A 150 -10.70 18.81 9.17
C VAL A 150 -10.92 20.18 9.80
N GLY A 151 -11.89 20.32 10.72
CA GLY A 151 -12.17 21.55 11.45
C GLY A 151 -10.99 22.00 12.29
N PHE A 152 -10.46 21.09 13.13
CA PHE A 152 -9.31 21.31 13.98
C PHE A 152 -8.09 21.81 13.17
N PHE A 153 -7.69 21.10 12.11
CA PHE A 153 -6.52 21.49 11.33
C PHE A 153 -6.74 22.77 10.51
N LYS A 154 -7.96 23.07 10.08
CA LYS A 154 -8.28 24.37 9.47
C LYS A 154 -8.11 25.51 10.47
N GLY A 155 -8.58 25.32 11.71
CA GLY A 155 -8.36 26.28 12.79
C GLY A 155 -6.88 26.47 13.10
N LEU A 156 -6.13 25.37 13.21
CA LEU A 156 -4.70 25.38 13.51
C LEU A 156 -3.85 26.06 12.41
N MET A 157 -4.15 25.79 11.13
CA MET A 157 -3.43 26.39 10.00
C MET A 157 -3.83 27.86 9.77
N GLY A 158 -4.94 28.30 10.35
CA GLY A 158 -5.46 29.66 10.21
C GLY A 158 -5.95 29.98 8.79
N THR A 159 -6.16 31.26 8.54
CA THR A 159 -6.55 31.80 7.23
C THR A 159 -5.32 32.29 6.46
N SER A 160 -5.41 32.30 5.12
CA SER A 160 -4.35 32.81 4.26
C SER A 160 -4.05 34.26 4.64
N ALA A 161 -2.83 34.53 5.11
CA ALA A 161 -2.38 35.90 5.33
C ALA A 161 -2.32 36.63 3.97
N SER A 162 -3.09 37.71 3.81
CA SER A 162 -3.05 38.57 2.63
C SER A 162 -1.74 39.35 2.53
N VAL A 163 -1.07 39.54 3.67
CA VAL A 163 0.24 40.16 3.80
C VAL A 163 1.04 39.34 4.81
N LEU A 164 2.12 38.70 4.35
CA LEU A 164 3.14 38.18 5.24
C LEU A 164 4.07 39.36 5.57
N PRO A 165 4.10 39.86 6.82
CA PRO A 165 5.07 40.88 7.18
C PRO A 165 6.45 40.31 6.90
N ALA A 166 7.20 40.97 6.02
CA ALA A 166 8.55 40.55 5.70
C ALA A 166 9.35 40.49 7.01
N VAL A 167 10.09 39.40 7.19
CA VAL A 167 11.02 39.26 8.31
C VAL A 167 11.97 40.45 8.25
N ASP A 168 11.97 41.29 9.27
CA ASP A 168 12.89 42.42 9.35
C ASP A 168 14.32 41.87 9.53
N ILE A 169 15.04 41.81 8.42
CA ILE A 169 16.43 41.31 8.32
C ILE A 169 17.34 42.08 9.28
N SER A 170 17.03 43.35 9.56
CA SER A 170 17.77 44.22 10.47
C SER A 170 17.65 43.75 11.92
N ILE A 171 16.48 43.25 12.31
CA ILE A 171 16.20 42.70 13.65
C ILE A 171 16.81 41.30 13.78
N VAL A 172 16.68 40.45 12.76
CA VAL A 172 17.29 39.09 12.75
C VAL A 172 18.82 39.15 12.84
N ARG A 173 19.45 40.14 12.19
CA ARG A 173 20.91 40.35 12.26
C ARG A 173 21.37 40.89 13.62
N LYS A 174 20.50 41.55 14.39
CA LYS A 174 20.78 42.08 15.73
C LYS A 174 20.39 41.07 16.83
N GLY A 175 20.57 39.77 16.59
CA GLY A 175 20.20 38.69 17.52
C GLY A 175 20.56 38.98 18.99
N PRO A 176 19.87 38.33 19.93
CA PRO A 176 19.94 38.70 21.35
C PRO A 176 21.39 38.70 21.85
N ARG A 177 21.77 39.77 22.56
CA ARG A 177 23.05 39.83 23.29
C ARG A 177 23.03 38.87 24.47
#